data_AF-A0A957Q9F1-F1
#
_entry.id   AF-A0A957Q9F1-F1
#
_cell.length_a   1.000
_cell.length_b   1.000
_cell.length_c   1.000
_cell.angle_alpha   90.00
_cell.angle_beta   90.00
_cell.angle_gamma   90.00
#
_symmetry.space_group_name_H-M   'P 1'
#
loop_
_entity.id
_entity.type
_entity.pdbx_description
1 polymer ?
#
loop_
_entity_poly.entity_id
_entity_poly.type
_entity_poly.pdbx_seq_one_letter_code
_entity_poly.pdbx_strand_id
1 'polypeptide(L)'
;FWAGPAVFRMLRNKKLLDAVESIIGPEIYTNPVQHVRLKPPEHLTPKNEKGQVQLGKTPVHQDNGVVLPEADQSNILTVWFPLWNADVKNGCLCVWPGSHRRGLLDHCPSNIGLKVPGKLIQGKALPVPLKRGSVLFLDKLTLHASYSNHSDNIRWSFDLRYNPIGQATGRGAFPGFVARSRHNPASELHDPRQWHQLWADARHNLATAGMGAFNRWSAENPVCA
;
A
#
# COMPACT_ATOMS: atom_id res chain seq x y z
N PHE A 1 -14.59 -1.81 -0.15
CA PHE A 1 -13.71 -0.72 -0.61
C PHE A 1 -14.02 0.54 0.20
N TRP A 2 -13.05 1.45 0.37
CA TRP A 2 -13.23 2.71 1.09
C TRP A 2 -13.33 3.87 0.10
N ALA A 3 -14.51 4.09 -0.50
CA ALA A 3 -14.72 5.11 -1.55
C ALA A 3 -15.61 6.27 -1.11
N GLY A 4 -15.66 6.57 0.18
CA GLY A 4 -16.44 7.69 0.71
C GLY A 4 -15.81 9.06 0.38
N PRO A 5 -16.59 10.16 0.43
CA PRO A 5 -16.10 11.50 0.09
C PRO A 5 -14.88 11.96 0.89
N ALA A 6 -14.76 11.56 2.16
CA ALA A 6 -13.61 11.91 3.00
C ALA A 6 -12.31 11.26 2.51
N VAL A 7 -12.37 9.98 2.11
CA VAL A 7 -11.21 9.27 1.53
C VAL A 7 -10.83 9.91 0.21
N PHE A 8 -11.80 10.19 -0.65
CA PHE A 8 -11.56 10.86 -1.93
C PHE A 8 -10.89 12.22 -1.78
N ARG A 9 -11.40 13.09 -0.88
CA ARG A 9 -10.77 14.39 -0.61
C ARG A 9 -9.35 14.27 -0.08
N MET A 10 -9.07 13.23 0.70
CA MET A 10 -7.71 12.95 1.16
C MET A 10 -6.81 12.55 -0.02
N LEU A 11 -7.24 11.62 -0.88
CA LEU A 11 -6.48 11.19 -2.07
C LEU A 11 -6.08 12.37 -2.99
N ARG A 12 -6.85 13.46 -2.91
CA ARG A 12 -6.65 14.71 -3.64
C ARG A 12 -6.18 15.89 -2.79
N ASN A 13 -5.71 15.63 -1.56
CA ASN A 13 -5.28 16.70 -0.68
C ASN A 13 -4.14 17.50 -1.34
N LYS A 14 -4.33 18.82 -1.49
CA LYS A 14 -3.38 19.69 -2.20
C LYS A 14 -1.95 19.57 -1.65
N LYS A 15 -1.77 19.68 -0.33
CA LYS A 15 -0.45 19.63 0.32
C LYS A 15 0.22 18.27 0.12
N LEU A 16 -0.56 17.19 0.18
CA LEU A 16 -0.04 15.86 -0.09
C LEU A 16 0.41 15.72 -1.53
N LEU A 17 -0.44 16.12 -2.48
CA LEU A 17 -0.13 16.05 -3.91
C LEU A 17 1.04 16.97 -4.29
N ASP A 18 1.24 18.11 -3.62
CA ASP A 18 2.42 18.96 -3.81
C ASP A 18 3.71 18.23 -3.42
N ALA A 19 3.69 17.47 -2.31
CA ALA A 19 4.83 16.63 -1.92
C ALA A 19 5.03 15.45 -2.89
N VAL A 20 3.97 14.78 -3.33
CA VAL A 20 4.02 13.71 -4.33
C VAL A 20 4.60 14.22 -5.66
N GLU A 21 4.16 15.39 -6.13
CA GLU A 21 4.63 16.04 -7.36
C GLU A 21 6.14 16.26 -7.34
N SER A 22 6.71 16.61 -6.18
CA SER A 22 8.17 16.79 -6.03
C SER A 22 8.99 15.52 -6.23
N ILE A 23 8.36 14.33 -6.16
CA ILE A 23 9.04 13.03 -6.25
C ILE A 23 8.78 12.35 -7.60
N ILE A 24 7.52 12.29 -8.05
CA ILE A 24 7.14 11.54 -9.26
C ILE A 24 6.73 12.44 -10.44
N GLY A 25 6.77 13.76 -10.26
CA GLY A 25 6.44 14.74 -11.30
C GLY A 25 4.97 15.20 -11.32
N PRO A 26 4.62 16.09 -12.26
CA PRO A 26 3.36 16.84 -12.26
C PRO A 26 2.12 16.06 -12.67
N GLU A 27 2.30 14.88 -13.27
CA GLU A 27 1.22 14.07 -13.85
C GLU A 27 0.92 12.90 -12.91
N ILE A 28 0.04 13.10 -11.94
CA ILE A 28 -0.18 12.16 -10.83
C ILE A 28 -1.45 11.34 -11.06
N TYR A 29 -1.27 10.04 -11.23
CA TYR A 29 -2.33 9.05 -11.18
C TYR A 29 -2.38 8.42 -9.79
N THR A 30 -3.59 8.28 -9.24
CA THR A 30 -3.77 7.52 -8.00
C THR A 30 -3.89 6.03 -8.33
N ASN A 31 -2.94 5.26 -7.84
CA ASN A 31 -2.89 3.82 -8.08
C ASN A 31 -3.98 3.13 -7.25
N PRO A 32 -4.69 2.12 -7.77
CA PRO A 32 -5.75 1.40 -7.07
C PRO A 32 -5.30 0.60 -5.84
N VAL A 33 -4.01 0.35 -5.66
CA VAL A 33 -3.48 -0.31 -4.45
C VAL A 33 -3.56 0.68 -3.27
N GLN A 34 -4.72 0.75 -2.65
CA GLN A 34 -5.05 1.69 -1.58
C GLN A 34 -5.65 0.95 -0.40
N HIS A 35 -5.09 1.17 0.79
CA HIS A 35 -5.61 0.55 2.00
C HIS A 35 -5.87 1.59 3.08
N VAL A 36 -7.06 1.52 3.67
CA VAL A 36 -7.28 1.99 5.03
C VAL A 36 -6.99 0.78 5.92
N ARG A 37 -5.91 0.88 6.70
CA ARG A 37 -5.43 -0.24 7.52
C ARG A 37 -5.79 -0.01 8.98
N LEU A 38 -6.69 -0.84 9.45
CA LEU A 38 -7.05 -1.00 10.86
C LEU A 38 -6.07 -1.97 11.53
N LYS A 39 -5.55 -1.60 12.69
CA LYS A 39 -4.86 -2.51 13.62
C LYS A 39 -5.43 -2.37 15.02
N PRO A 40 -6.27 -3.32 15.47
CA PRO A 40 -6.73 -3.35 16.86
C PRO A 40 -5.60 -3.79 17.82
N PRO A 41 -5.77 -3.60 19.13
CA PRO A 41 -4.94 -4.25 20.14
C PRO A 41 -4.87 -5.76 19.90
N GLU A 42 -3.67 -6.32 19.72
CA GLU A 42 -3.54 -7.74 19.34
C GLU A 42 -4.10 -8.69 20.41
N HIS A 43 -4.09 -8.28 21.69
CA HIS A 43 -4.65 -9.06 22.79
C HIS A 43 -6.19 -9.15 22.77
N LEU A 44 -6.87 -8.24 22.04
CA LEU A 44 -8.32 -8.26 21.81
C LEU A 44 -8.69 -8.82 20.44
N THR A 45 -7.70 -9.12 19.61
CA THR A 45 -7.93 -9.43 18.21
C THR A 45 -8.03 -10.95 17.99
N PRO A 46 -9.05 -11.45 17.26
CA PRO A 46 -9.24 -12.87 17.03
C PRO A 46 -8.00 -13.52 16.41
N LYS A 47 -7.77 -14.78 16.78
CA LYS A 47 -6.73 -15.62 16.19
C LYS A 47 -7.34 -16.58 15.18
N ASN A 48 -6.62 -16.88 14.10
CA ASN A 48 -7.02 -17.96 13.19
C ASN A 48 -6.75 -19.34 13.82
N GLU A 49 -7.10 -20.41 13.12
CA GLU A 49 -6.88 -21.81 13.57
C GLU A 49 -5.42 -22.13 13.90
N LYS A 50 -4.47 -21.38 13.34
CA LYS A 50 -3.03 -21.49 13.60
C LYS A 50 -2.55 -20.61 14.76
N GLY A 51 -3.47 -20.02 15.53
CA GLY A 51 -3.16 -19.15 16.68
C GLY A 51 -2.64 -17.76 16.31
N GLN A 52 -2.75 -17.35 15.04
CA GLN A 52 -2.18 -16.09 14.55
C GLN A 52 -3.20 -14.97 14.60
N VAL A 53 -2.77 -13.80 15.09
CA VAL A 53 -3.62 -12.62 15.19
C VAL A 53 -4.07 -12.15 13.81
N GLN A 54 -5.38 -12.13 13.59
CA GLN A 54 -5.98 -11.54 12.40
C GLN A 54 -5.72 -10.02 12.42
N LEU A 55 -5.45 -9.36 11.29
CA LEU A 55 -5.13 -7.90 11.27
C LEU A 55 -3.90 -7.48 12.13
N GLY A 56 -3.00 -8.41 12.44
CA GLY A 56 -1.78 -8.15 13.22
C GLY A 56 -0.66 -7.47 12.42
N LYS A 57 0.60 -7.80 12.71
CA LYS A 57 1.76 -7.27 11.98
C LYS A 57 1.71 -7.54 10.48
N THR A 58 2.11 -6.55 9.67
CA THR A 58 2.35 -6.74 8.24
C THR A 58 3.73 -7.38 8.06
N PRO A 59 3.86 -8.47 7.30
CA PRO A 59 5.16 -9.09 7.05
C PRO A 59 6.12 -8.15 6.30
N VAL A 60 7.40 -8.50 6.31
CA VAL A 60 8.41 -7.81 5.51
C VAL A 60 8.13 -8.02 4.03
N HIS A 61 8.00 -6.93 3.28
CA HIS A 61 7.71 -6.97 1.85
C HIS A 61 8.21 -5.71 1.13
N GLN A 62 8.16 -5.75 -0.21
CA GLN A 62 8.27 -4.60 -1.10
C GLN A 62 6.92 -4.44 -1.81
N ASP A 63 6.48 -3.20 -2.02
CA ASP A 63 5.18 -2.94 -2.65
C ASP A 63 5.13 -3.40 -4.11
N ASN A 64 6.26 -3.34 -4.82
CA ASN A 64 6.36 -3.89 -6.17
C ASN A 64 6.19 -5.43 -6.20
N GLY A 65 6.50 -6.10 -5.08
CA GLY A 65 6.31 -7.54 -4.92
C GLY A 65 4.85 -7.94 -4.71
N VAL A 66 3.95 -7.00 -4.42
CA VAL A 66 2.53 -7.29 -4.22
C VAL A 66 1.66 -6.78 -5.38
N VAL A 67 2.25 -6.48 -6.53
CA VAL A 67 1.55 -6.11 -7.77
C VAL A 67 2.04 -6.99 -8.94
N LEU A 68 1.40 -6.89 -10.11
CA LEU A 68 1.77 -7.68 -11.29
C LEU A 68 3.05 -7.14 -11.98
N PRO A 69 3.80 -8.00 -12.72
CA PRO A 69 5.09 -7.64 -13.33
C PRO A 69 5.06 -6.44 -14.28
N GLU A 70 3.92 -6.16 -14.92
CA GLU A 70 3.72 -4.97 -15.77
C GLU A 70 4.05 -3.64 -15.07
N ALA A 71 3.97 -3.59 -13.73
CA ALA A 71 4.32 -2.42 -12.94
C ALA A 71 5.82 -2.29 -12.60
N ASP A 72 6.66 -3.24 -13.02
CA ASP A 72 8.09 -3.27 -12.66
C ASP A 72 8.86 -2.04 -13.15
N GLN A 73 8.42 -1.39 -14.23
CA GLN A 73 9.01 -0.15 -14.75
C GLN A 73 8.26 1.11 -14.30
N SER A 74 7.18 0.98 -13.52
CA SER A 74 6.38 2.12 -13.08
C SER A 74 6.97 2.78 -11.84
N ASN A 75 7.00 4.10 -11.80
CA ASN A 75 7.49 4.90 -10.67
C ASN A 75 6.41 4.99 -9.58
N ILE A 76 6.08 3.85 -8.99
CA ILE A 76 5.10 3.74 -7.91
C ILE A 76 5.71 4.30 -6.62
N LEU A 77 5.09 5.35 -6.10
CA LEU A 77 5.40 5.95 -4.82
C LEU A 77 4.37 5.51 -3.78
N THR A 78 4.85 4.86 -2.73
CA THR A 78 4.01 4.56 -1.56
C THR A 78 3.96 5.75 -0.63
N VAL A 79 2.76 6.08 -0.20
CA VAL A 79 2.45 7.19 0.69
C VAL A 79 1.70 6.63 1.89
N TRP A 80 2.38 6.58 3.04
CA TRP A 80 1.82 6.08 4.28
C TRP A 80 1.69 7.19 5.31
N PHE A 81 0.55 7.26 5.99
CA PHE A 81 0.42 8.14 7.14
C PHE A 81 -0.64 7.61 8.13
N PRO A 82 -0.42 7.79 9.44
CA PRO A 82 -1.37 7.36 10.43
C PRO A 82 -2.42 8.45 10.72
N LEU A 83 -3.65 8.04 11.04
CA LEU A 83 -4.72 8.95 11.45
C LEU A 83 -4.59 9.40 12.91
N TRP A 84 -3.78 8.69 13.68
CA TRP A 84 -3.34 9.05 15.03
C TRP A 84 -1.82 8.92 15.14
N ASN A 85 -1.22 9.21 16.30
CA ASN A 85 0.20 8.93 16.49
C ASN A 85 0.46 7.42 16.32
N ALA A 86 1.50 7.07 15.58
CA ALA A 86 1.98 5.71 15.41
C ALA A 86 3.39 5.59 15.97
N ASP A 87 3.58 4.77 16.99
CA ASP A 87 4.86 4.46 17.62
C ASP A 87 5.13 2.95 17.57
N VAL A 88 6.26 2.51 18.13
CA VAL A 88 6.61 1.09 18.15
C VAL A 88 5.57 0.25 18.92
N LYS A 89 4.99 0.81 20.00
CA LYS A 89 4.03 0.09 20.87
C LYS A 89 2.72 -0.17 20.13
N ASN A 90 2.23 0.79 19.34
CA ASN A 90 0.95 0.69 18.63
C ASN A 90 1.08 0.27 17.14
N GLY A 91 2.27 -0.14 16.72
CA GLY A 91 2.48 -0.80 15.44
C GLY A 91 2.83 0.14 14.28
N CYS A 92 3.74 1.10 14.48
CA CYS A 92 4.31 1.91 13.40
C CYS A 92 5.01 1.04 12.33
N LEU A 93 5.35 1.64 11.19
CA LEU A 93 6.15 0.95 10.19
C LEU A 93 7.62 0.85 10.62
N CYS A 94 8.32 -0.10 10.03
CA CYS A 94 9.78 -0.14 10.02
C CYS A 94 10.29 -0.35 8.60
N VAL A 95 11.50 0.13 8.33
CA VAL A 95 12.13 0.09 6.99
C VAL A 95 13.54 -0.46 7.09
N TRP A 96 14.04 -1.03 6.00
CA TRP A 96 15.47 -1.34 5.85
C TRP A 96 16.11 -0.25 4.96
N PRO A 97 16.88 0.69 5.54
CA PRO A 97 17.46 1.79 4.77
C PRO A 97 18.31 1.29 3.60
N GLY A 98 18.19 1.94 2.44
CA GLY A 98 18.93 1.58 1.22
C GLY A 98 18.44 0.31 0.52
N SER A 99 17.49 -0.44 1.09
CA SER A 99 17.03 -1.72 0.53
C SER A 99 16.46 -1.62 -0.89
N HIS A 100 15.85 -0.49 -1.26
CA HIS A 100 15.30 -0.23 -2.59
C HIS A 100 16.34 -0.31 -3.72
N ARG A 101 17.63 -0.16 -3.42
CA ARG A 101 18.71 -0.21 -4.42
C ARG A 101 19.10 -1.62 -4.84
N ARG A 102 18.53 -2.64 -4.20
CA ARG A 102 18.89 -4.06 -4.44
C ARG A 102 17.91 -4.77 -5.38
N GLY A 103 17.02 -4.02 -6.04
CA GLY A 103 16.01 -4.57 -6.92
C GLY A 103 14.85 -5.24 -6.17
N LEU A 104 13.98 -5.89 -6.93
CA LEU A 104 12.88 -6.68 -6.41
C LEU A 104 13.39 -8.03 -5.89
N LEU A 105 13.09 -8.34 -4.64
CA LEU A 105 13.37 -9.64 -4.01
C LEU A 105 12.18 -10.57 -4.16
N ASP A 106 12.44 -11.87 -4.12
CA ASP A 106 11.40 -12.88 -4.10
C ASP A 106 10.50 -12.74 -2.88
N HIS A 107 9.20 -12.87 -3.10
CA HIS A 107 8.22 -12.99 -2.03
C HIS A 107 7.64 -14.39 -2.02
N CYS A 108 7.49 -14.94 -0.83
CA CYS A 108 6.92 -16.26 -0.63
C CYS A 108 5.57 -16.15 0.04
N PRO A 109 4.56 -16.92 -0.41
CA PRO A 109 3.30 -17.08 0.30
C PRO A 109 3.54 -17.49 1.76
N SER A 110 2.80 -16.87 2.67
CA SER A 110 2.82 -17.24 4.08
C SER A 110 1.42 -17.09 4.66
N ASN A 111 1.22 -17.61 5.88
CA ASN A 111 -0.08 -17.53 6.56
C ASN A 111 -0.56 -16.09 6.84
N ILE A 112 0.33 -15.09 6.75
CA ILE A 112 0.04 -13.67 6.96
C ILE A 112 0.19 -12.83 5.67
N GLY A 113 0.13 -13.50 4.50
CA GLY A 113 0.31 -12.89 3.18
C GLY A 113 1.70 -13.15 2.59
N LEU A 114 2.02 -12.46 1.50
CA LEU A 114 3.35 -12.50 0.87
C LEU A 114 4.40 -11.89 1.79
N LYS A 115 5.55 -12.54 1.91
CA LYS A 115 6.69 -12.02 2.66
C LYS A 115 8.00 -12.25 1.91
N VAL A 116 8.96 -11.36 2.08
CA VAL A 116 10.35 -11.61 1.69
C VAL A 116 10.96 -12.59 2.70
N PRO A 117 11.53 -13.73 2.26
CA PRO A 117 12.21 -14.67 3.15
C PRO A 117 13.37 -14.02 3.91
N GLY A 118 13.54 -14.39 5.19
CA GLY A 118 14.59 -13.81 6.04
C GLY A 118 16.00 -13.92 5.47
N LYS A 119 16.29 -15.02 4.75
CA LYS A 119 17.58 -15.26 4.07
C LYS A 119 17.95 -14.20 3.01
N LEU A 120 16.97 -13.46 2.47
CA LEU A 120 17.20 -12.39 1.49
C LEU A 120 17.32 -11.00 2.13
N ILE A 121 16.98 -10.88 3.42
CA ILE A 121 16.98 -9.61 4.14
C ILE A 121 18.41 -9.36 4.65
N GLN A 122 18.96 -8.19 4.32
CA GLN A 122 20.24 -7.73 4.84
C GLN A 122 20.06 -6.38 5.53
N GLY A 123 20.92 -6.09 6.49
CA GLY A 123 20.81 -4.90 7.32
C GLY A 123 19.76 -5.01 8.42
N LYS A 124 19.57 -3.92 9.15
CA LYS A 124 18.66 -3.86 10.30
C LYS A 124 17.43 -3.03 9.95
N ALA A 125 16.27 -3.47 10.44
CA ALA A 125 15.06 -2.66 10.40
C ALA A 125 15.21 -1.46 11.32
N LEU A 126 14.80 -0.27 10.86
CA LEU A 126 14.66 0.92 11.68
C LEU A 126 13.18 1.26 11.86
N PRO A 127 12.71 1.48 13.10
CA PRO A 127 11.34 1.93 13.34
C PRO A 127 11.14 3.35 12.80
N VAL A 128 9.94 3.62 12.27
CA VAL A 128 9.55 4.93 11.76
C VAL A 128 8.30 5.40 12.52
N PRO A 129 8.44 5.88 13.78
CA PRO A 129 7.33 6.45 14.52
C PRO A 129 6.91 7.79 13.87
N LEU A 130 5.62 7.99 13.68
CA LEU A 130 5.05 9.20 13.07
C LEU A 130 3.96 9.79 13.96
N LYS A 131 3.94 11.11 14.06
CA LYS A 131 2.84 11.83 14.69
C LYS A 131 1.69 11.98 13.70
N ARG A 132 0.47 12.20 14.22
CA ARG A 132 -0.69 12.56 13.39
C ARG A 132 -0.33 13.78 12.53
N GLY A 133 -0.61 13.69 11.23
CA GLY A 133 -0.31 14.75 10.26
C GLY A 133 1.05 14.62 9.56
N SER A 134 1.93 13.72 10.00
CA SER A 134 3.14 13.35 9.28
C SER A 134 2.84 12.36 8.15
N VAL A 135 3.74 12.29 7.16
CA VAL A 135 3.67 11.34 6.04
C VAL A 135 5.03 10.68 5.83
N LEU A 136 5.01 9.39 5.48
CA LEU A 136 6.17 8.60 5.07
C LEU A 136 6.02 8.25 3.59
N PHE A 137 7.04 8.61 2.81
CA PHE A 137 7.17 8.26 1.41
C PHE A 137 8.15 7.10 1.26
N LEU A 138 7.77 6.07 0.49
CA LEU A 138 8.62 4.91 0.23
C LEU A 138 8.66 4.63 -1.28
N ASP A 139 9.86 4.35 -1.78
CA ASP A 139 10.02 3.72 -3.09
C ASP A 139 9.40 2.32 -3.06
N LYS A 140 8.77 1.88 -4.16
CA LYS A 140 8.10 0.56 -4.28
C LYS A 140 9.00 -0.64 -3.98
N LEU A 141 10.32 -0.49 -4.08
CA LEU A 141 11.32 -1.51 -3.77
C LEU A 141 11.84 -1.39 -2.33
N THR A 142 11.38 -0.43 -1.53
CA THR A 142 11.82 -0.32 -0.14
C THR A 142 11.26 -1.49 0.66
N LEU A 143 12.15 -2.31 1.25
CA LEU A 143 11.72 -3.30 2.23
C LEU A 143 11.16 -2.58 3.45
N HIS A 144 9.94 -2.95 3.79
CA HIS A 144 9.27 -2.43 4.97
C HIS A 144 8.32 -3.47 5.58
N ALA A 145 7.99 -3.24 6.83
CA ALA A 145 7.04 -4.04 7.59
C ALA A 145 6.32 -3.14 8.59
N SER A 146 5.50 -3.73 9.46
CA SER A 146 4.97 -3.01 10.63
C SER A 146 5.14 -3.81 11.90
N TYR A 147 5.27 -3.11 13.02
CA TYR A 147 5.21 -3.73 14.34
C TYR A 147 3.78 -4.21 14.66
N SER A 148 3.70 -5.16 15.59
CA SER A 148 2.46 -5.58 16.24
C SER A 148 1.88 -4.44 17.08
N ASN A 149 0.56 -4.42 17.25
CA ASN A 149 -0.09 -3.44 18.13
C ASN A 149 -0.27 -4.04 19.54
N HIS A 150 0.63 -3.68 20.44
CA HIS A 150 0.60 -4.06 21.86
C HIS A 150 0.05 -2.95 22.76
N SER A 151 -0.59 -1.94 22.17
CA SER A 151 -1.30 -0.89 22.92
C SER A 151 -2.78 -1.25 23.10
N ASP A 152 -3.49 -0.44 23.89
CA ASP A 152 -4.94 -0.54 24.07
C ASP A 152 -5.73 0.31 23.06
N ASN A 153 -5.02 0.96 22.14
CA ASN A 153 -5.61 1.84 21.14
C ASN A 153 -5.64 1.16 19.76
N ILE A 154 -6.66 1.49 18.98
CA ILE A 154 -6.73 1.10 17.58
C ILE A 154 -5.84 2.04 16.76
N ARG A 155 -4.94 1.48 15.93
CA ARG A 155 -4.16 2.25 14.96
C ARG A 155 -4.84 2.20 13.59
N TRP A 156 -5.22 3.38 13.10
CA TRP A 156 -5.69 3.58 11.73
C TRP A 156 -4.60 4.26 10.90
N SER A 157 -4.42 3.82 9.67
CA SER A 157 -3.52 4.47 8.71
C SER A 157 -4.06 4.41 7.30
N PHE A 158 -3.63 5.36 6.47
CA PHE A 158 -3.71 5.26 5.03
C PHE A 158 -2.40 4.73 4.47
N ASP A 159 -2.54 3.89 3.45
CA ASP A 159 -1.47 3.20 2.75
C ASP A 159 -1.80 3.33 1.26
N LEU A 160 -1.34 4.42 0.65
CA LEU A 160 -1.72 4.83 -0.70
C LEU A 160 -0.57 4.60 -1.66
N ARG A 161 -0.87 4.50 -2.95
CA ARG A 161 0.14 4.57 -3.99
C ARG A 161 -0.26 5.61 -5.05
N TYR A 162 0.75 6.29 -5.58
CA TYR A 162 0.63 7.15 -6.75
C TYR A 162 1.69 6.73 -7.76
N ASN A 163 1.39 6.91 -9.04
CA ASN A 163 2.37 6.76 -10.12
C ASN A 163 2.13 7.82 -11.20
N PRO A 164 3.10 8.11 -12.06
CA PRO A 164 2.87 8.93 -13.23
C PRO A 164 1.71 8.43 -14.10
N ILE A 165 0.94 9.36 -14.69
CA ILE A 165 -0.14 9.02 -15.63
C ILE A 165 0.41 8.17 -16.78
N GLY A 166 -0.35 7.15 -17.20
CA GLY A 166 0.00 6.24 -18.28
C GLY A 166 0.92 5.07 -17.89
N GLN A 167 1.47 5.07 -16.67
CA GLN A 167 2.24 3.95 -16.16
C GLN A 167 1.34 2.85 -15.57
N ALA A 168 1.78 1.60 -15.70
CA ALA A 168 1.01 0.44 -15.29
C ALA A 168 0.86 0.34 -13.77
N THR A 169 -0.34 0.04 -13.29
CA THR A 169 -0.62 -0.04 -11.85
C THR A 169 -0.27 -1.40 -11.25
N GLY A 170 -0.17 -2.44 -12.09
CA GLY A 170 -0.05 -3.85 -11.68
C GLY A 170 -1.33 -4.40 -11.04
N ARG A 171 -2.45 -3.66 -11.23
CA ARG A 171 -3.78 -3.87 -10.68
C ARG A 171 -4.85 -3.31 -11.62
N GLY A 172 -4.73 -3.56 -12.92
CA GLY A 172 -5.63 -2.99 -13.94
C GLY A 172 -7.12 -3.29 -13.74
N ALA A 173 -7.46 -4.35 -13.00
CA ALA A 173 -8.85 -4.69 -12.66
C ALA A 173 -9.50 -3.75 -11.63
N PHE A 174 -8.73 -2.89 -10.97
CA PHE A 174 -9.21 -1.97 -9.94
C PHE A 174 -9.05 -0.51 -10.38
N PRO A 175 -9.97 0.38 -9.98
CA PRO A 175 -9.99 1.74 -10.50
C PRO A 175 -8.97 2.63 -9.79
N GLY A 176 -8.22 3.37 -10.59
CA GLY A 176 -7.57 4.62 -10.18
C GLY A 176 -8.22 5.81 -10.87
N PHE A 177 -7.61 6.99 -10.75
CA PHE A 177 -8.02 8.21 -11.42
C PHE A 177 -6.86 9.21 -11.51
N VAL A 178 -6.97 10.18 -12.41
CA VAL A 178 -6.02 11.30 -12.48
C VAL A 178 -6.27 12.22 -11.30
N ALA A 179 -5.34 12.24 -10.35
CA ALA A 179 -5.43 13.06 -9.14
C ALA A 179 -4.94 14.49 -9.36
N ARG A 180 -3.94 14.64 -10.26
CA ARG A 180 -3.37 15.91 -10.72
C ARG A 180 -2.80 15.78 -12.12
N SER A 181 -3.01 16.77 -12.98
CA SER A 181 -2.35 16.90 -14.27
C SER A 181 -2.07 18.38 -14.53
N ARG A 182 -0.80 18.77 -14.70
CA ARG A 182 -0.45 20.14 -15.07
C ARG A 182 -0.69 20.38 -16.56
N HIS A 183 -0.52 19.34 -17.39
CA HIS A 183 -0.72 19.42 -18.84
C HIS A 183 -2.19 19.40 -19.24
N ASN A 184 -3.03 18.61 -18.56
CA ASN A 184 -4.46 18.51 -18.85
C ASN A 184 -5.30 18.50 -17.55
N PRO A 185 -5.48 19.66 -16.89
CA PRO A 185 -6.26 19.75 -15.65
C PRO A 185 -7.70 19.26 -15.78
N ALA A 186 -8.30 19.32 -16.98
CA ALA A 186 -9.66 18.85 -17.23
C ALA A 186 -9.81 17.32 -17.11
N SER A 187 -8.70 16.57 -17.16
CA SER A 187 -8.69 15.11 -16.93
C SER A 187 -8.78 14.71 -15.45
N GLU A 188 -8.58 15.65 -14.52
CA GLU A 188 -8.61 15.36 -13.09
C GLU A 188 -10.01 14.98 -12.62
N LEU A 189 -10.11 13.95 -11.76
CA LEU A 189 -11.40 13.56 -11.21
C LEU A 189 -11.74 14.40 -9.98
N HIS A 190 -12.82 15.19 -10.01
CA HIS A 190 -13.27 16.08 -8.92
C HIS A 190 -14.53 15.64 -8.15
N ASP A 191 -15.34 14.72 -8.68
CA ASP A 191 -16.58 14.30 -8.03
C ASP A 191 -16.39 13.00 -7.22
N PRO A 192 -16.58 13.00 -5.88
CA PRO A 192 -16.50 11.79 -5.06
C PRO A 192 -17.56 10.72 -5.43
N ARG A 193 -18.68 11.10 -6.06
CA ARG A 193 -19.70 10.14 -6.51
C ARG A 193 -19.20 9.32 -7.70
N GLN A 194 -18.49 9.96 -8.62
CA GLN A 194 -17.84 9.25 -9.72
C GLN A 194 -16.77 8.28 -9.20
N TRP A 195 -15.97 8.70 -8.21
CA TRP A 195 -15.03 7.78 -7.54
C TRP A 195 -15.72 6.56 -6.92
N HIS A 196 -16.85 6.79 -6.23
CA HIS A 196 -17.63 5.70 -5.67
C HIS A 196 -18.16 4.76 -6.76
N GLN A 197 -18.67 5.33 -7.85
CA GLN A 197 -19.21 4.58 -8.98
C GLN A 197 -18.13 3.68 -9.61
N LEU A 198 -16.92 4.20 -9.84
CA LEU A 198 -15.80 3.41 -10.37
C LEU A 198 -15.54 2.13 -9.55
N TRP A 199 -15.63 2.21 -8.21
CA TRP A 199 -15.49 1.03 -7.35
C TRP A 199 -16.71 0.11 -7.37
N ALA A 200 -17.92 0.66 -7.48
CA ALA A 200 -19.13 -0.13 -7.63
C ALA A 200 -19.09 -0.95 -8.93
N ASP A 201 -18.68 -0.31 -10.03
CA ASP A 201 -18.52 -0.95 -11.35
C ASP A 201 -17.43 -2.02 -11.31
N ALA A 202 -16.26 -1.70 -10.74
CA ALA A 202 -15.18 -2.68 -10.60
C ALA A 202 -15.62 -3.90 -9.77
N ARG A 203 -16.37 -3.69 -8.68
CA ARG A 203 -16.93 -4.80 -7.88
C ARG A 203 -17.90 -5.64 -8.69
N HIS A 204 -18.77 -5.01 -9.48
CA HIS A 204 -19.72 -5.72 -10.35
C HIS A 204 -18.97 -6.56 -11.39
N ASN A 205 -18.00 -5.97 -12.08
CA ASN A 205 -17.21 -6.64 -13.12
C ASN A 205 -16.41 -7.82 -12.55
N LEU A 206 -15.77 -7.68 -11.39
CA LEU A 206 -15.02 -8.76 -10.74
C LEU A 206 -15.91 -9.92 -10.31
N ALA A 207 -17.19 -9.66 -10.02
CA ALA A 207 -18.15 -10.70 -9.65
C ALA A 207 -18.65 -11.49 -10.86
N THR A 208 -18.60 -10.93 -12.08
CA THR A 208 -19.17 -11.53 -13.29
C THR A 208 -18.14 -12.07 -14.27
N ALA A 209 -16.99 -11.39 -14.42
CA ALA A 209 -15.95 -11.74 -15.41
C ALA A 209 -14.78 -12.55 -14.83
N GLY A 210 -14.77 -12.80 -13.51
CA GLY A 210 -13.69 -13.48 -12.82
C GLY A 210 -12.54 -12.54 -12.42
N MET A 211 -11.81 -12.91 -11.36
CA MET A 211 -10.83 -12.04 -10.70
C MET A 211 -9.46 -11.98 -11.38
N GLY A 212 -9.11 -12.96 -12.23
CA GLY A 212 -7.75 -13.12 -12.75
C GLY A 212 -6.72 -13.38 -11.64
N ALA A 213 -5.43 -13.31 -11.99
CA ALA A 213 -4.35 -13.42 -11.01
C ALA A 213 -3.97 -12.05 -10.44
N PHE A 214 -3.85 -11.96 -9.11
CA PHE A 214 -3.34 -10.78 -8.43
C PHE A 214 -1.94 -10.99 -7.85
N ASN A 215 -1.43 -12.21 -7.84
CA ASN A 215 -0.13 -12.53 -7.26
C ASN A 215 0.82 -13.00 -8.37
N ARG A 216 2.08 -12.55 -8.32
CA ARG A 216 3.14 -12.93 -9.26
C ARG A 216 4.02 -14.09 -8.74
N TRP A 217 3.86 -14.49 -7.48
CA TRP A 217 4.72 -15.45 -6.82
C TRP A 217 4.01 -16.79 -6.60
N SER A 218 4.74 -17.87 -6.87
CA SER A 218 4.31 -19.25 -6.66
C SER A 218 4.90 -19.79 -5.34
N ALA A 219 4.16 -20.66 -4.67
CA ALA A 219 4.60 -21.30 -3.43
C ALA A 219 5.72 -22.33 -3.68
N GLU A 220 5.81 -22.81 -4.91
CA GLU A 220 6.75 -23.82 -5.40
C GLU A 220 8.12 -23.23 -5.79
N ASN A 221 8.30 -21.90 -5.73
CA ASN A 221 9.59 -21.28 -5.99
C ASN A 221 10.64 -21.84 -4.99
N PRO A 222 11.82 -22.33 -5.45
CA PRO A 222 12.86 -22.88 -4.58
C PRO A 222 13.31 -21.94 -3.45
N VAL A 223 13.18 -20.63 -3.65
CA VAL A 223 13.49 -19.63 -2.63
C VAL A 223 12.50 -19.67 -1.45
N CYS A 224 11.32 -20.26 -1.66
CA CYS A 224 10.28 -20.46 -0.65
C CYS A 224 10.38 -21.77 0.13
N ALA A 225 11.27 -22.68 -0.29
CA ALA A 225 11.66 -23.86 0.49
C ALA A 225 12.54 -23.49 1.70
#